data_AF-A0A959V3V9-F1
#
_entry.id   AF-A0A959V3V9-F1
#
_cell.length_a   1.000
_cell.length_b   1.000
_cell.length_c   1.000
_cell.angle_alpha   90.00
_cell.angle_beta   90.00
_cell.angle_gamma   90.00
#
_symmetry.space_group_name_H-M   'P 1'
#
loop_
_entity.id
_entity.type
_entity.pdbx_description
1 polymer ?
#
loop_
_entity_poly.entity_id
_entity_poly.type
_entity_poly.pdbx_seq_one_letter_code
_entity_poly.pdbx_strand_id
1 'polypeptide(L)'
;MILVFEGRGWVVPVTAMVAGGLCALTGLKDPLVFWPVIGLSGVVDHYLGRRWEKQEGRWVQDLMTGEITEEKPTHSFFWVPVKYWLYVKLALAGLLVWTVLQRPDAVQ
;
A
#
# COMPACT_ATOMS: atom_id res chain seq x y z
N MET A 1 10.01 -8.38 17.60
CA MET A 1 9.83 -7.16 16.79
C MET A 1 8.43 -6.63 17.09
N ILE A 2 8.33 -5.60 17.93
CA ILE A 2 7.04 -4.97 18.24
C ILE A 2 6.69 -4.06 17.06
N LEU A 3 5.55 -4.30 16.42
CA LEU A 3 5.06 -3.43 15.34
C LEU A 3 4.51 -2.15 15.96
N VAL A 4 5.37 -1.13 16.05
CA VAL A 4 4.94 0.22 16.44
C VAL A 4 4.24 0.85 15.24
N PHE A 5 2.93 1.06 15.36
CA PHE A 5 2.10 1.68 14.33
C PHE A 5 2.45 3.17 14.19
N GLU A 6 3.39 3.50 13.32
CA GLU A 6 3.80 4.89 13.07
C GLU A 6 2.83 5.70 12.19
N GLY A 7 1.51 5.43 12.23
CA GLY A 7 0.46 6.31 11.69
C GLY A 7 0.43 6.58 10.19
N ARG A 8 1.48 6.32 9.39
CA ARG A 8 1.55 6.63 7.95
C ARG A 8 0.88 5.61 7.02
N GLY A 9 0.14 4.66 7.60
CA GLY A 9 -0.64 3.67 6.84
C GLY A 9 -1.73 4.31 5.95
N TRP A 10 -2.16 5.53 6.26
CA TRP A 10 -3.16 6.27 5.48
C TRP A 10 -2.75 6.55 4.03
N VAL A 11 -1.46 6.47 3.69
CA VAL A 11 -0.99 6.70 2.32
C VAL A 11 -1.53 5.67 1.36
N VAL A 12 -1.69 4.42 1.79
CA VAL A 12 -2.20 3.33 0.95
C VAL A 12 -3.60 3.63 0.38
N PRO A 13 -4.62 3.98 1.19
CA PRO A 13 -5.92 4.36 0.65
C PRO A 13 -5.89 5.68 -0.11
N VAL A 14 -5.07 6.67 0.31
CA VAL A 14 -4.99 7.96 -0.40
C VAL A 14 -4.44 7.81 -1.81
N THR A 15 -3.38 7.03 -2.01
CA THR A 15 -2.81 6.80 -3.35
C THR A 15 -3.80 6.07 -4.26
N ALA A 16 -4.59 5.13 -3.71
CA ALA A 16 -5.65 4.46 -4.46
C ALA A 16 -6.79 5.42 -4.83
N MET A 17 -7.23 6.29 -3.91
CA MET A 17 -8.26 7.29 -4.17
C MET A 17 -7.82 8.32 -5.21
N VAL A 18 -6.57 8.79 -5.14
CA VAL A 18 -6.01 9.71 -6.15
C VAL A 18 -5.97 9.06 -7.53
N ALA A 19 -5.53 7.80 -7.62
CA ALA A 19 -5.53 7.05 -8.87
C ALA A 19 -6.96 6.88 -9.43
N GLY A 20 -7.92 6.47 -8.60
CA GLY A 20 -9.33 6.36 -9.01
C GLY A 20 -9.95 7.70 -9.42
N GLY A 21 -9.62 8.78 -8.70
CA GLY A 21 -10.04 10.14 -9.04
C GLY A 21 -9.47 10.62 -10.37
N LEU A 22 -8.19 10.33 -10.66
CA LEU A 22 -7.57 10.62 -11.95
C LEU A 22 -8.27 9.85 -13.08
N CYS A 23 -8.54 8.56 -12.91
CA CYS A 23 -9.30 7.78 -13.89
C CYS A 23 -10.70 8.37 -14.14
N ALA A 24 -11.39 8.81 -13.08
CA ALA A 24 -12.70 9.45 -13.20
C ALA A 24 -12.63 10.77 -13.97
N LEU A 25 -11.61 11.60 -13.72
CA LEU A 25 -11.39 12.88 -14.41
C LEU A 25 -11.03 12.67 -15.90
N THR A 26 -10.28 11.63 -16.23
CA THR A 26 -9.90 11.31 -17.61
C THR A 26 -10.96 10.49 -18.37
N GLY A 27 -12.08 10.14 -17.72
CA GLY A 27 -13.13 9.32 -18.32
C GLY A 27 -12.74 7.85 -18.53
N LEU A 28 -11.65 7.38 -17.91
CA LEU A 28 -11.20 6.00 -17.99
C LEU A 28 -12.05 5.13 -17.06
N LYS A 29 -13.21 4.70 -17.58
CA LYS A 29 -14.17 3.85 -16.86
C LYS A 29 -14.03 2.37 -17.16
N ASP A 30 -13.29 2.01 -18.21
CA ASP A 30 -13.05 0.62 -18.57
C ASP A 30 -12.39 -0.11 -17.38
N PRO A 31 -13.04 -1.14 -16.80
CA PRO A 31 -12.48 -1.91 -15.69
C PRO A 31 -11.09 -2.50 -16.00
N LEU A 32 -10.82 -2.82 -17.27
CA LEU A 32 -9.54 -3.36 -17.73
C LEU A 32 -8.41 -2.34 -17.63
N VAL A 33 -8.72 -1.04 -17.62
CA VAL A 33 -7.76 0.04 -17.44
C VAL A 33 -7.79 0.58 -16.01
N PHE A 34 -8.98 0.70 -15.43
CA PHE A 34 -9.21 1.26 -14.10
C PHE A 34 -8.47 0.47 -13.00
N TRP A 35 -8.62 -0.86 -12.97
CA TRP A 35 -8.01 -1.69 -11.94
C TRP A 35 -6.47 -1.70 -12.01
N PRO A 36 -5.83 -1.82 -13.19
CA PRO A 36 -4.38 -1.65 -13.30
C PRO A 36 -3.86 -0.29 -12.85
N VAL A 37 -4.56 0.81 -13.12
CA VAL A 37 -4.14 2.15 -12.65
C VAL A 37 -4.15 2.23 -11.12
N ILE A 38 -5.18 1.67 -10.48
CA ILE A 38 -5.22 1.55 -9.01
C ILE A 38 -4.09 0.62 -8.52
N GLY A 39 -3.84 -0.49 -9.21
CA GLY A 39 -2.72 -1.39 -8.92
C GLY A 39 -1.36 -0.66 -8.93
N LEU A 40 -1.13 0.14 -9.97
CA LEU A 40 0.09 0.94 -10.17
C LEU A 40 0.26 2.07 -9.15
N SER A 41 -0.81 2.55 -8.53
CA SER A 41 -0.70 3.49 -7.39
C SER A 41 0.17 2.92 -6.26
N GLY A 42 0.25 1.59 -6.15
CA GLY A 42 1.12 0.90 -5.20
C GLY A 42 2.62 1.16 -5.39
N VAL A 43 3.06 1.65 -6.56
CA VAL A 43 4.46 2.05 -6.79
C VAL A 43 4.82 3.22 -5.87
N VAL A 44 3.90 4.16 -5.67
CA VAL A 44 4.08 5.30 -4.75
C VAL A 44 4.19 4.80 -3.32
N ASP A 45 3.31 3.87 -2.91
CA ASP A 45 3.38 3.26 -1.57
C ASP A 45 4.72 2.56 -1.35
N HIS A 46 5.17 1.79 -2.33
CA HIS A 46 6.43 1.07 -2.25
C HIS A 46 7.65 1.99 -2.16
N TYR A 47 7.66 3.07 -2.95
CA TYR A 47 8.72 4.08 -2.91
C TYR A 47 8.74 4.82 -1.56
N LEU A 48 7.59 5.30 -1.10
CA LEU A 48 7.46 6.01 0.18
C LEU A 48 7.76 5.10 1.37
N GLY A 49 7.26 3.87 1.35
CA GLY A 49 7.55 2.85 2.36
C GLY A 49 9.05 2.58 2.47
N ARG A 50 9.75 2.39 1.35
CA ARG A 50 11.22 2.22 1.34
C ARG A 50 11.95 3.49 1.78
N ARG A 51 11.42 4.68 1.47
CA ARG A 51 12.02 5.95 1.89
C ARG A 51 11.93 6.14 3.40
N TRP A 52 10.79 5.82 4.00
CA TRP A 52 10.60 6.00 5.44
C TRP A 52 11.28 4.93 6.28
N GLU A 53 11.43 3.71 5.76
CA GLU A 53 12.21 2.66 6.43
C GLU A 53 13.70 3.00 6.57
N LYS A 54 14.22 3.97 5.80
CA LYS A 54 15.60 4.48 5.94
C LYS A 54 15.78 5.45 7.12
N GLN A 55 14.73 5.78 7.87
CA GLN A 55 14.86 6.62 9.05
C GLN A 55 15.54 5.85 10.18
N GLU A 56 16.44 6.51 10.90
CA GLU A 56 17.23 5.90 11.98
C GLU A 56 16.30 5.31 13.05
N GLY A 57 16.61 4.09 13.50
CA GLY A 57 15.87 3.43 14.57
C GLY A 57 16.08 4.16 15.89
N ARG A 58 15.04 4.19 16.74
CA ARG A 58 15.15 4.72 18.09
C ARG A 58 15.66 3.61 19.00
N TRP A 59 16.74 3.86 19.71
CA TRP A 59 17.19 2.97 20.77
C TRP A 59 16.26 3.13 21.97
N VAL A 60 15.63 2.02 22.38
CA VAL A 60 14.76 1.96 23.55
C VAL A 60 15.33 0.94 24.51
N GLN A 61 15.47 1.33 25.77
CA GLN A 61 15.90 0.44 26.85
C GLN A 61 14.68 0.03 27.67
N ASP A 62 14.49 -1.27 27.83
CA ASP A 62 13.49 -1.80 28.76
C ASP A 62 13.99 -1.61 30.19
N LEU A 63 13.22 -0.87 30.99
CA LEU A 63 13.54 -0.54 32.38
C LEU A 63 13.50 -1.76 33.31
N MET A 64 12.77 -2.82 32.93
CA MET A 64 12.59 -4.02 33.75
C MET A 64 13.68 -5.06 33.49
N THR A 65 14.12 -5.20 32.25
CA THR A 65 15.10 -6.22 31.84
C THR A 65 16.50 -5.66 31.57
N GLY A 66 16.61 -4.34 31.40
CA GLY A 66 17.86 -3.67 31.01
C GLY A 66 18.24 -3.89 29.54
N GLU A 67 17.42 -4.61 28.77
CA GLU A 67 17.68 -4.92 27.36
C GLU A 67 17.56 -3.66 26.50
N ILE A 68 18.55 -3.44 25.63
CA ILE A 68 18.57 -2.33 24.67
C ILE A 68 18.13 -2.89 23.32
N THR A 69 17.02 -2.39 22.80
CA THR A 69 16.48 -2.80 21.49
C THR A 69 16.39 -1.60 20.55
N GLU A 70 16.68 -1.84 19.27
CA GLU A 70 16.49 -0.85 18.21
C GLU A 70 15.05 -0.94 17.69
N GLU A 71 14.23 0.07 17.97
CA GLU A 71 12.89 0.20 17.38
C GLU A 71 12.99 0.91 16.04
N LYS A 72 12.80 0.16 14.95
CA LYS A 72 12.71 0.74 13.61
C LYS A 72 11.29 1.23 13.31
N PRO A 73 11.12 2.48 12.86
CA PRO A 73 9.82 3.01 12.47
C PRO A 73 9.23 2.18 11.32
N THR A 74 8.27 1.30 11.63
CA THR A 74 7.63 0.44 10.65
C THR A 74 6.24 0.98 10.32
N HIS A 75 6.12 1.67 9.19
CA HIS A 75 4.82 2.13 8.72
C HIS A 75 4.03 0.97 8.11
N SER A 76 2.84 0.72 8.63
CA SER A 76 1.96 -0.36 8.18
C SER A 76 0.54 0.13 7.96
N PHE A 77 -0.17 -0.56 7.05
CA PHE A 77 -1.60 -0.46 6.87
C PHE A 77 -2.15 -1.89 6.94
N PHE A 78 -3.17 -2.13 7.77
CA PHE A 78 -3.65 -3.48 8.11
C PHE A 78 -2.51 -4.47 8.45
N TRP A 79 -1.58 -4.08 9.33
CA TRP A 79 -0.43 -4.90 9.74
C TRP A 79 0.56 -5.29 8.62
N VAL A 80 0.32 -4.85 7.38
CA VAL A 80 1.23 -5.05 6.25
C VAL A 80 2.10 -3.79 6.10
N PRO A 81 3.44 -3.91 6.14
CA PRO A 81 4.33 -2.78 5.91
C PRO A 81 4.02 -2.08 4.58
N VAL A 82 3.99 -0.74 4.57
CA VAL A 82 3.63 0.08 3.40
C VAL A 82 4.44 -0.31 2.15
N LYS A 83 5.71 -0.70 2.33
CA LYS A 83 6.56 -1.18 1.23
C LYS A 83 6.01 -2.41 0.49
N TYR A 84 5.18 -3.25 1.10
CA TYR A 84 4.65 -4.44 0.43
C TYR A 84 3.30 -4.21 -0.26
N TRP A 85 2.70 -3.03 -0.09
CA TRP A 85 1.37 -2.73 -0.64
C TRP A 85 1.32 -2.66 -2.16
N LEU A 86 2.45 -2.48 -2.86
CA LEU A 86 2.53 -2.66 -4.32
C LEU A 86 2.05 -4.06 -4.73
N TYR A 87 2.60 -5.10 -4.11
CA TYR A 87 2.27 -6.48 -4.47
C TYR A 87 0.82 -6.81 -4.13
N VAL A 88 0.33 -6.31 -2.98
CA VAL A 88 -1.07 -6.47 -2.58
C VAL A 88 -2.01 -5.80 -3.59
N LYS A 89 -1.73 -4.55 -3.98
CA LYS A 89 -2.54 -3.82 -4.96
C LYS A 89 -2.49 -4.45 -6.34
N LEU A 90 -1.33 -4.92 -6.80
CA LEU A 90 -1.21 -5.62 -8.08
C LEU A 90 -1.96 -6.96 -8.08
N ALA A 91 -1.89 -7.73 -6.99
CA ALA A 91 -2.64 -8.97 -6.87
C ALA A 91 -4.15 -8.73 -6.89
N LEU A 92 -4.64 -7.72 -6.15
CA LEU A 92 -6.05 -7.34 -6.16
C LEU A 92 -6.50 -6.83 -7.53
N ALA A 93 -5.69 -5.98 -8.18
CA ALA A 93 -5.98 -5.49 -9.52
C ALA A 93 -6.05 -6.63 -10.54
N GLY A 94 -5.09 -7.56 -10.50
CA GLY A 94 -5.08 -8.74 -11.36
C GLY A 94 -6.29 -9.64 -11.13
N LEU A 95 -6.67 -9.86 -9.86
CA LEU A 95 -7.89 -10.61 -9.51
C LEU A 95 -9.15 -9.96 -10.07
N LEU A 96 -9.28 -8.63 -9.98
CA LEU A 96 -10.44 -7.90 -10.47
C LEU A 96 -10.50 -7.82 -11.99
N VAL A 97 -9.35 -7.69 -12.67
CA VAL A 97 -9.28 -7.82 -14.13
C VAL A 97 -9.68 -9.24 -14.55
N TRP A 98 -9.18 -10.26 -13.84
CA TRP A 98 -9.52 -11.65 -14.11
C TRP A 98 -11.02 -11.92 -13.97
N THR A 99 -11.69 -11.40 -12.94
CA THR A 99 -13.14 -11.57 -12.77
C THR A 99 -13.94 -10.85 -13.84
N VAL A 100 -13.48 -9.70 -14.33
CA VAL A 100 -14.08 -8.99 -15.47
C VAL A 100 -13.94 -9.81 -16.75
N LEU A 101 -12.75 -10.38 -17.02
CA LEU A 101 -12.52 -11.23 -18.19
C LEU A 101 -13.37 -12.50 -18.19
N GLN A 102 -13.74 -13.02 -17.01
CA GLN A 102 -14.67 -14.14 -16.89
C GLN A 102 -16.14 -13.77 -17.12
N ARG A 103 -16.48 -12.47 -17.15
CA ARG A 103 -17.84 -11.95 -17.36
C ARG A 103 -17.88 -11.04 -18.59
N PRO A 104 -17.94 -11.61 -19.82
CA PRO A 104 -17.93 -10.83 -21.06
C PRO A 104 -19.12 -9.87 -21.20
N ASP A 105 -20.19 -10.10 -20.45
CA ASP A 105 -21.36 -9.24 -20.27
C ASP A 105 -21.08 -7.94 -19.50
N ALA A 106 -19.94 -7.82 -18.81
CA ALA A 106 -19.55 -6.62 -18.05
C ALA A 106 -18.74 -5.59 -18.86
N VAL A 107 -18.46 -5.85 -20.15
CA VAL A 107 -17.62 -5.02 -21.03
C VAL A 107 -18.46 -4.14 -21.99
N GLN A 108 -19.78 -4.13 -21.86
CA GLN A 108 -20.70 -3.27 -22.63
C GLN A 108 -20.97 -1.94 -21.95
#